data_AF-H1XQH8-F1
#
_entry.id   AF-H1XQH8-F1
#
_cell.length_a   1.000
_cell.length_b   1.000
_cell.length_c   1.000
_cell.angle_alpha   90.00
_cell.angle_beta   90.00
_cell.angle_gamma   90.00
#
_symmetry.space_group_name_H-M   'P 1'
#
loop_
_entity.id
_entity.type
_entity.pdbx_description
1 polymer ?
#
loop_
_entity_poly.entity_id
_entity_poly.type
_entity_poly.pdbx_seq_one_letter_code
_entity_poly.pdbx_strand_id
1 'polypeptide(L)' 'MFDKNNNRIRRGDFVRYDERIYRVSYIYFRTIILDDGEKKIALKVPRLTYPILNLEVVNHKTIIPN' A
#
# COMPACT_ATOMS: atom_id res chain seq x y z
N MET A 1 11.24 10.01 -12.76
CA MET A 1 10.68 11.18 -12.05
C MET A 1 9.59 10.64 -11.14
N PHE A 2 9.85 10.54 -9.84
CA PHE A 2 8.93 9.93 -8.87
C PHE A 2 7.72 10.85 -8.64
N ASP A 3 6.52 10.28 -8.67
CA ASP A 3 5.26 11.00 -8.53
C ASP A 3 5.25 11.82 -7.22
N LYS A 4 5.03 13.13 -7.35
CA LYS A 4 5.00 14.09 -6.23
C LYS A 4 3.73 13.99 -5.40
N ASN A 5 2.78 13.13 -5.78
CA ASN A 5 1.63 12.82 -4.95
C ASN A 5 2.05 11.88 -3.82
N ASN A 6 2.65 12.50 -2.80
CA ASN A 6 3.09 11.94 -1.54
C ASN A 6 1.87 11.47 -0.71
N ASN A 7 1.04 10.61 -1.31
CA ASN A 7 -0.21 10.15 -0.74
C ASN A 7 0.13 9.24 0.43
N ARG A 8 0.02 9.82 1.62
CA ARG A 8 0.12 9.12 2.90
C ARG A 8 -0.78 7.89 2.85
N ILE A 9 -0.18 6.70 2.79
CA ILE A 9 -0.88 5.42 2.82
C ILE A 9 -1.74 5.34 4.08
N ARG A 10 -3.01 4.99 3.92
CA ARG A 10 -4.01 4.83 4.98
C ARG A 10 -4.54 3.41 5.01
N ARG A 11 -5.10 3.04 6.16
CA ARG A 11 -5.90 1.83 6.27
C ARG A 11 -7.08 1.90 5.29
N GLY A 12 -7.27 0.85 4.51
CA GLY A 12 -8.30 0.74 3.49
C GLY A 12 -7.81 1.03 2.08
N ASP A 13 -6.67 1.69 1.91
CA ASP A 13 -6.09 1.95 0.59
C ASP A 13 -5.69 0.64 -0.08
N PHE A 14 -5.73 0.63 -1.42
CA PHE A 14 -5.14 -0.44 -2.20
C PHE A 14 -3.74 -0.01 -2.63
N VAL A 15 -2.77 -0.90 -2.48
CA VAL A 15 -1.38 -0.65 -2.81
C VAL A 15 -0.83 -1.79 -3.65
N ARG A 16 0.02 -1.49 -4.62
CA ARG A 16 0.81 -2.48 -5.33
C ARG A 16 2.12 -2.73 -4.59
N TYR A 17 2.40 -4.00 -4.31
CA TYR A 17 3.63 -4.50 -3.70
C TYR A 17 4.04 -5.79 -4.44
N ASP A 18 5.26 -5.82 -4.97
CA ASP A 18 5.81 -7.00 -5.67
C ASP A 18 4.85 -7.54 -6.76
N GLU A 19 4.43 -6.65 -7.67
CA GLU A 19 3.50 -6.92 -8.79
C GLU A 19 2.06 -7.33 -8.40
N ARG A 20 1.78 -7.49 -7.11
CA ARG A 20 0.44 -7.82 -6.60
C ARG A 20 -0.24 -6.62 -5.95
N ILE A 21 -1.57 -6.61 -5.97
CA ILE A 21 -2.39 -5.58 -5.33
C ILE A 21 -2.88 -6.11 -3.98
N TYR A 22 -2.64 -5.33 -2.94
CA TYR A 22 -3.08 -5.61 -1.59
C TYR A 22 -3.92 -4.47 -1.06
N ARG A 23 -4.86 -4.78 -0.18
CA ARG A 23 -5.51 -3.79 0.68
C ARG A 23 -4.68 -3.58 1.94
N VAL A 24 -4.50 -2.34 2.34
CA VAL A 24 -3.88 -1.99 3.62
C VAL A 24 -4.88 -2.27 4.74
N SER A 25 -4.71 -3.39 5.44
CA SER A 25 -5.63 -3.83 6.48
C SER A 25 -5.36 -3.16 7.83
N TYR A 26 -4.08 -2.89 8.12
CA TYR A 26 -3.65 -2.32 9.41
C TYR A 26 -2.34 -1.53 9.27
N ILE A 27 -2.22 -0.43 10.01
CA ILE A 27 -0.99 0.36 10.15
C ILE A 27 -0.76 0.58 11.64
N TYR A 28 0.33 0.03 12.17
CA TYR A 28 0.70 0.19 13.56
C TYR A 28 2.20 0.22 13.70
N PHE A 29 2.70 1.17 14.49
CA PHE A 29 4.11 1.39 14.84
C PHE A 29 5.13 0.70 13.91
N ARG A 30 5.57 1.42 12.87
CA ARG A 30 6.59 0.95 11.90
C ARG A 30 6.21 -0.34 11.15
N THR A 31 4.94 -0.72 11.14
CA THR A 31 4.45 -1.94 10.47
C THR A 31 3.19 -1.64 9.68
N ILE A 32 3.14 -2.14 8.45
CA ILE A 32 1.96 -2.09 7.59
C ILE A 32 1.56 -3.52 7.25
N ILE A 33 0.30 -3.87 7.50
CA ILE A 33 -0.25 -5.16 7.14
C ILE A 33 -1.04 -5.00 5.83
N LEU A 34 -0.67 -5.82 4.86
CA LEU A 34 -1.27 -5.92 3.54
C LEU A 34 -2.07 -7.22 3.45
N ASP A 35 -3.23 -7.18 2.81
CA ASP A 35 -4.15 -8.31 2.68
C ASP A 35 -4.78 -8.31 1.28
N ASP A 36 -4.62 -9.40 0.52
CA ASP A 36 -5.26 -9.60 -0.80
C ASP A 36 -6.47 -10.56 -0.73
N GLY A 37 -6.85 -11.01 0.45
CA GLY A 37 -7.93 -12.00 0.68
C GLY A 37 -7.44 -13.45 0.74
N GLU A 38 -6.28 -13.75 0.13
CA GLU A 38 -5.65 -15.08 0.19
C GLU A 38 -4.43 -15.08 1.14
N LYS A 39 -3.69 -13.98 1.16
CA LYS A 39 -2.42 -13.82 1.86
C LYS A 39 -2.39 -12.51 2.64
N LYS A 40 -1.75 -12.58 3.80
CA LYS A 40 -1.42 -11.42 4.63
C LYS A 40 0.09 -11.25 4.69
N ILE A 41 0.56 -10.02 4.42
CA ILE A 41 1.98 -9.67 4.46
C ILE A 41 2.18 -8.56 5.49
N ALA A 42 3.14 -8.76 6.39
CA ALA A 42 3.55 -7.75 7.35
C ALA A 42 4.83 -7.06 6.87
N LEU A 43 4.72 -5.81 6.45
CA LEU A 43 5.85 -4.98 6.03
C LEU A 43 6.37 -4.20 7.22
N LYS A 44 7.54 -4.57 7.72
CA LYS A 44 8.28 -3.76 8.71
C LYS A 44 8.99 -2.63 7.98
N VAL A 45 8.58 -1.40 8.29
CA VAL A 45 9.15 -0.15 7.76
C VAL A 45 9.96 0.54 8.87
N PRO A 46 11.31 0.41 8.86
CA PRO A 46 12.17 0.95 9.92
C PRO A 46 11.93 2.43 10.20
N ARG A 47 11.56 3.18 9.16
CA ARG A 47 11.11 4.57 9.21
C ARG A 47 9.89 4.72 8.30
N LEU A 48 8.78 5.23 8.83
CA LEU A 48 7.60 5.61 8.04
C LEU A 48 7.88 6.94 7.34
N THR A 49 8.70 6.89 6.28
CA THR A 49 8.92 8.00 5.36
C THR A 49 8.04 7.79 4.14
N TYR A 50 7.40 8.85 3.66
CA TYR A 50 6.60 8.82 2.44
C TYR A 50 7.40 9.44 1.29
N PRO A 51 7.48 8.78 0.12
CA PRO A 51 6.87 7.49 -0.21
C PRO A 51 7.54 6.30 0.49
N ILE A 52 6.76 5.24 0.77
CA ILE A 52 7.32 3.98 1.27
C ILE A 52 7.88 3.21 0.08
N LEU A 53 9.16 2.88 0.12
CA LEU A 53 9.84 2.16 -0.95
C LEU A 53 9.07 0.86 -1.29
N ASN A 54 8.82 0.64 -2.58
CA ASN A 54 8.11 -0.52 -3.13
C ASN A 54 6.59 -0.59 -2.82
N LEU A 55 5.96 0.49 -2.34
CA LEU A 55 4.50 0.60 -2.25
C LEU A 55 3.98 1.73 -3.12
N GLU A 56 3.11 1.40 -4.06
CA GLU A 56 2.41 2.34 -4.93
C GLU A 56 0.92 2.33 -4.59
N VAL A 57 0.31 3.46 -4.25
CA VAL A 57 -1.15 3.54 -4.02
C VAL A 57 -1.88 3.42 -5.35
N VAL A 58 -2.81 2.47 -5.45
CA VAL A 58 -3.63 2.23 -6.65
C VAL A 58 -4.97 2.95 -6.48
N ASN A 59 -5.30 3.86 -7.41
CA ASN A 59 -6.59 4.54 -7.39
C ASN A 59 -7.74 3.56 -7.70
N HIS A 60 -8.76 3.54 -6.84
CA HIS A 60 -9.90 2.63 -6.94
C HIS A 60 -10.73 2.76 -8.23
N LYS A 61 -10.56 3.86 -8.99
CA LYS A 61 -11.23 4.10 -10.27
C LYS A 61 -10.74 3.22 -11.42
N THR A 62 -9.60 2.52 -11.28
CA THR A 62 -9.01 1.72 -12.36
C THR A 62 -9.25 0.21 -12.21
N ILE A 63 -9.85 -0.24 -11.10
CA ILE A 63 -9.97 -1.67 -10.76
C ILE A 63 -11.27 -2.28 -11.30
N ILE A 64 -12.27 -1.45 -11.65
CA ILE A 64 -13.52 -1.88 -12.25
C ILE A 64 -13.51 -1.43 -13.72
N PRO A 65 -13.27 -2.32 -14.70
CA PRO A 65 -13.61 -2.00 -16.08
C PRO A 65 -15.13 -1.87 -16.18
N ASN A 66 -15.57 -0.80 -16.83
CA ASN A 66 -16.98 -0.50 -17.09
C ASN A 66 -17.64 -1.59 -17.97
#